data_AF-A0A377BAD7-F1
#
_entry.id   AF-A0A377BAD7-F1
#
_cell.length_a   1.000
_cell.length_b   1.000
_cell.length_c   1.000
_cell.angle_alpha   90.00
_cell.angle_beta   90.00
_cell.angle_gamma   90.00
#
_symmetry.space_group_name_H-M   'P 1'
#
loop_
_entity.id
_entity.type
_entity.pdbx_description
1 polymer ?
#
loop_
_entity_poly.entity_id
_entity_poly.type
_entity_poly.pdbx_seq_one_letter_code
_entity_poly.pdbx_strand_id
1 'polypeptide(L)' 'MREEHLWSVARYMPGSLGELDSLGYSGSEIRFHGKTLLALVEKAQTLPEDALPQPMLNLMDMPGYRKRLKRLSR' A
#
# COMPACT_ATOMS: atom_id res chain seq x y z
N MET A 1 -4.67 -10.66 9.80
CA MET A 1 -4.26 -9.57 8.90
C MET A 1 -3.39 -10.13 7.80
N ARG A 2 -3.87 -10.02 6.57
CA ARG A 2 -3.19 -10.49 5.37
C ARG A 2 -2.44 -9.33 4.69
N GLU A 3 -1.38 -9.63 3.97
CA GLU A 3 -0.59 -8.62 3.25
C GLU A 3 -1.41 -7.92 2.16
N GLU A 4 -2.23 -8.68 1.44
CA GLU A 4 -3.16 -8.16 0.41
C GLU A 4 -4.10 -7.07 0.96
N HIS A 5 -4.53 -7.21 2.21
CA HIS A 5 -5.40 -6.26 2.88
C HIS A 5 -4.63 -4.97 3.21
N LEU A 6 -3.43 -5.08 3.78
CA LEU A 6 -2.60 -3.90 4.03
C LEU A 6 -2.33 -3.10 2.76
N TRP A 7 -2.09 -3.80 1.65
CA TRP A 7 -1.88 -3.17 0.36
C TRP A 7 -3.16 -2.50 -0.17
N SER A 8 -4.34 -3.12 0.00
CA SER A 8 -5.61 -2.53 -0.41
C SER A 8 -5.94 -1.26 0.37
N VAL A 9 -5.68 -1.23 1.68
CA VAL A 9 -5.82 -0.01 2.50
C VAL A 9 -4.88 1.09 2.04
N ALA A 10 -3.60 0.79 1.82
CA ALA A 10 -2.64 1.78 1.36
C ALA A 10 -2.98 2.35 -0.02
N ARG A 11 -3.58 1.53 -0.90
CA ARG A 11 -3.97 1.92 -2.26
C ARG A 11 -5.28 2.71 -2.31
N TYR A 12 -6.29 2.29 -1.55
CA TYR A 12 -7.64 2.85 -1.63
C TYR A 12 -7.97 3.85 -0.51
N MET A 13 -7.14 3.94 0.53
CA MET A 13 -7.22 4.94 1.60
C MET A 13 -8.64 5.08 2.20
N PRO A 14 -9.22 4.01 2.74
CA PRO A 14 -10.60 4.02 3.24
C PRO A 14 -10.76 4.98 4.42
N GLY A 15 -11.91 5.67 4.47
CA GLY A 15 -12.27 6.63 5.52
C GLY A 15 -13.19 6.08 6.61
N SER A 16 -13.72 4.87 6.44
CA SER A 16 -14.71 4.30 7.37
C SER A 16 -14.58 2.79 7.55
N LEU A 17 -15.17 2.26 8.64
CA LEU A 17 -15.20 0.82 8.89
C LEU A 17 -16.06 0.06 7.86
N GLY A 18 -17.08 0.72 7.28
CA GLY A 18 -17.91 0.14 6.22
C GLY A 18 -17.17 0.03 4.89
N GLU A 19 -16.24 0.95 4.62
CA GLU A 19 -15.33 0.83 3.47
C GLU A 19 -14.33 -0.32 3.64
N LEU A 20 -13.86 -0.58 4.86
CA LEU A 20 -13.03 -1.77 5.12
C LEU A 20 -13.79 -3.07 4.85
N ASP A 21 -15.07 -3.14 5.23
CA ASP A 21 -15.93 -4.28 4.91
C ASP A 21 -16.09 -4.46 3.38
N SER A 22 -16.29 -3.35 2.66
CA SER A 22 -16.37 -3.34 1.19
C SER A 22 -15.06 -3.78 0.51
N LEU A 23 -13.91 -3.58 1.18
CA LEU A 23 -12.59 -4.04 0.73
C LEU A 23 -12.33 -5.53 1.04
N GLY A 24 -13.29 -6.24 1.63
CA GLY A 24 -13.21 -7.68 1.89
C GLY A 24 -12.55 -8.04 3.23
N TYR A 25 -12.41 -7.08 4.14
CA TYR A 25 -11.92 -7.37 5.49
C TYR A 25 -12.91 -8.23 6.25
N SER A 26 -12.39 -9.20 7.01
CA SER A 26 -13.24 -9.99 7.89
C SER A 26 -13.70 -9.17 9.10
N GLY A 27 -14.88 -9.50 9.65
CA GLY A 27 -15.41 -8.81 10.83
C GLY A 27 -14.47 -8.86 12.05
N SER A 28 -13.64 -9.90 12.19
CA SER A 28 -12.61 -9.96 13.24
C SER A 28 -11.50 -8.94 12.98
N GLU A 29 -11.00 -8.84 11.75
CA GLU A 29 -9.98 -7.86 11.36
C GLU A 29 -10.46 -6.42 11.55
N ILE A 30 -11.72 -6.12 11.18
CA ILE A 30 -12.32 -4.80 11.40
C ILE A 30 -12.42 -4.49 12.90
N ARG A 31 -12.85 -5.46 13.72
CA ARG A 31 -13.00 -5.26 15.18
C ARG A 31 -11.66 -5.08 15.89
N PHE A 32 -10.64 -5.86 15.55
CA PHE A 32 -9.35 -5.81 16.23
C PHE A 32 -8.44 -4.69 15.72
N HIS A 33 -8.55 -4.30 14.45
CA HIS A 33 -7.56 -3.43 13.80
C HIS A 33 -8.16 -2.30 12.95
N GLY A 34 -9.47 -2.28 12.70
CA GLY A 34 -10.09 -1.29 11.82
C GLY A 34 -9.83 0.15 12.26
N LYS A 35 -9.93 0.45 13.56
CA LYS A 35 -9.60 1.77 14.09
C LYS A 35 -8.14 2.17 13.88
N THR A 36 -7.21 1.23 14.07
CA THR A 36 -5.78 1.47 13.85
C THR A 36 -5.47 1.74 12.39
N LEU A 37 -6.09 0.97 11.48
CA LEU A 37 -5.91 1.18 10.04
C LEU A 37 -6.40 2.55 9.60
N LEU A 38 -7.60 2.96 10.04
CA LEU A 38 -8.15 4.29 9.73
C LEU A 38 -7.27 5.41 10.30
N ALA A 39 -6.77 5.27 11.52
CA ALA A 39 -5.86 6.25 12.12
C ALA A 39 -4.54 6.36 11.35
N LEU A 40 -4.02 5.26 10.80
CA LEU A 40 -2.82 5.28 9.94
C LEU A 40 -3.10 5.96 8.59
N VAL A 41 -4.27 5.71 8.01
CA VAL A 41 -4.71 6.39 6.76
C VAL A 41 -4.84 7.90 6.99
N GLU A 42 -5.49 8.32 8.07
CA GLU A 42 -5.62 9.73 8.45
C GLU A 42 -4.26 10.38 8.71
N LYS A 43 -3.37 9.68 9.43
CA LYS A 43 -1.99 10.13 9.62
C LYS A 43 -1.27 10.30 8.29
N ALA A 44 -1.43 9.37 7.35
CA ALA A 44 -0.78 9.46 6.05
C ALA A 44 -1.34 10.62 5.19
N GLN A 45 -2.65 10.92 5.28
CA GLN A 45 -3.27 12.05 4.59
C GLN A 45 -2.85 13.42 5.15
N THR A 46 -2.48 13.47 6.43
CA THR A 46 -2.07 14.71 7.12
C THR A 46 -0.56 14.95 7.08
N LEU A 47 0.23 14.01 6.54
CA LEU A 47 1.66 14.20 6.37
C LEU A 47 1.92 15.32 5.35
N PRO A 48 2.85 16.25 5.65
CA PRO A 48 3.25 17.26 4.69
C PRO A 48 4.03 16.60 3.53
N GLU A 49 3.94 17.20 2.34
CA GLU A 49 4.50 16.60 1.11
C GLU A 49 6.02 16.40 1.17
N ASP A 50 6.73 17.21 1.96
CA ASP A 50 8.17 17.11 2.20
C ASP A 50 8.57 15.88 3.04
N ALA A 51 7.64 15.35 3.84
CA ALA A 51 7.81 14.13 4.61
C ALA A 51 7.40 12.86 3.85
N LEU A 52 6.84 12.99 2.64
CA LEU A 52 6.44 11.84 1.84
C LEU A 52 7.68 11.14 1.25
N PRO A 53 7.68 9.79 1.22
CA PRO A 53 8.76 9.04 0.60
C PRO A 53 8.76 9.26 -0.92
N GLN A 54 9.96 9.20 -1.51
CA GLN A 54 10.08 9.23 -2.97
C GLN A 54 9.38 8.01 -3.59
N PRO A 55 8.71 8.18 -4.74
CA PRO A 55 8.05 7.07 -5.41
C PRO A 55 9.07 6.02 -5.83
N MET A 56 8.73 4.75 -5.62
CA MET A 56 9.58 3.64 -6.06
C MET A 56 9.64 3.57 -7.58
N LEU A 57 10.85 3.65 -8.13
CA LEU A 57 11.08 3.42 -9.55
C LEU A 57 11.13 1.92 -9.81
N ASN A 58 10.22 1.43 -10.64
CA ASN A 58 10.20 0.04 -11.03
C ASN A 58 11.40 -0.27 -11.93
N LEU A 59 12.29 -1.14 -11.44
CA LEU A 59 13.50 -1.55 -12.13
C LEU A 59 13.20 -2.18 -13.50
N MET A 60 12.07 -2.87 -13.63
CA MET A 60 11.65 -3.51 -14.88
C MET A 60 11.32 -2.51 -16.00
N ASP A 61 10.90 -1.30 -15.63
CA ASP A 61 10.53 -0.24 -16.55
C ASP A 61 11.74 0.61 -16.97
N MET A 62 12.91 0.39 -16.36
CA MET A 62 14.12 1.12 -16.72
C MET A 62 14.59 0.76 -18.14
N PRO A 63 14.90 1.77 -18.98
CA PRO A 63 15.40 1.55 -20.33
C PRO A 63 16.60 0.60 -20.36
N GLY A 64 16.47 -0.49 -21.13
CA GLY A 64 17.52 -1.49 -21.29
C GLY A 64 17.69 -2.46 -20.12
N TYR A 65 16.81 -2.47 -19.12
CA TYR A 65 16.87 -3.40 -17.98
C TYR A 65 16.96 -4.86 -18.43
N ARG A 66 16.02 -5.31 -19.27
CA ARG A 66 16.00 -6.69 -19.80
C ARG A 66 17.28 -7.05 -20.58
N LYS A 67 17.84 -6.09 -21.33
CA LYS A 67 19.08 -6.25 -22.10
C LYS A 67 20.31 -6.36 -21.19
N ARG A 68 20.35 -5.62 -20.07
CA ARG A 68 21.40 -5.73 -19.05
C ARG A 68 21.29 -7.04 -18.27
N LEU A 69 20.08 -7.42 -17.86
CA LEU A 69 19.83 -8.68 -17.16
C LEU A 69 20.29 -9.90 -17.98
N LYS A 70 19.92 -9.96 -19.27
CA LYS A 70 20.36 -11.04 -20.17
C LYS A 70 21.88 -11.13 -20.33
N ARG A 71 22.60 -10.02 -20.17
CA ARG A 71 24.07 -9.96 -20.27
C ARG A 71 24.75 -10.48 -19.01
N LEU A 72 24.15 -10.25 -17.84
CA LEU A 72 24.66 -10.70 -16.53
C LEU A 72 24.39 -12.19 -16.29
N SER A 73 23.32 -12.73 -16.88
CA SER A 73 22.94 -14.14 -16.73
C SER A 73 23.72 -15.11 -17.63
N ARG A 74 24.83 -14.67 -18.23
CA ARG A 74 25.63 -15.43 -19.19
C ARG A 74 27.08 -15.50 -18.71
#